data_AF-A0A3Q0RYI5-F1
#
_entry.id   AF-A0A3Q0RYI5-F1
#
_cell.length_a   1.000
_cell.length_b   1.000
_cell.length_c   1.000
_cell.angle_alpha   90.00
_cell.angle_beta   90.00
_cell.angle_gamma   90.00
#
_symmetry.space_group_name_H-M   'P 1'
#
loop_
_entity.id
_entity.type
_entity.pdbx_description
1 polymer ?
#
loop_
_entity_poly.entity_id
_entity_poly.type
_entity_poly.pdbx_seq_one_letter_code
_entity_poly.pdbx_strand_id
1 'polypeptide(L)'
;MKTNALRLLILTFFCKVALGINSGHDYYVNIEMTWSEARNYCREHYTDLSSITNQDEDNAMSELSSGSDSGKEGIWIGLYEDANDTWKWSGGENTSFFNWAMQESTSVMKSCVVHKTSGWLTKNCEDVFPFFCFHKALLLVKENKTWEEALEHCRSREMDLVSLVSESDVVQVLEISKTAQTDNVWTSLRYLGDTWLWVDKVIDNQQSGTQNEMPQCPTWSHHCGALSLQVQHLDSWDCADRLNFICYCKGSSVSK
;
A
#
# COMPACT_ATOMS: atom_id res chain seq x y z
N MET A 1 54.94 -4.40 -22.36
CA MET A 1 54.13 -5.29 -21.50
C MET A 1 53.02 -4.46 -20.89
N LYS A 2 51.79 -4.57 -21.41
CA LYS A 2 50.60 -3.87 -20.90
C LYS A 2 49.76 -4.89 -20.15
N THR A 3 49.58 -4.71 -18.85
CA THR A 3 48.71 -5.56 -18.03
C THR A 3 47.34 -4.88 -17.97
N ASN A 4 46.34 -5.47 -18.62
CA ASN A 4 44.95 -4.99 -18.56
C ASN A 4 44.32 -5.44 -17.25
N ALA A 5 43.98 -4.49 -16.38
CA ALA A 5 43.14 -4.73 -15.21
C ALA A 5 41.68 -4.79 -15.66
N LEU A 6 41.07 -5.96 -15.55
CA LEU A 6 39.64 -6.17 -15.75
C LEU A 6 38.90 -5.51 -14.57
N ARG A 7 38.32 -4.32 -14.78
CA ARG A 7 37.43 -3.69 -13.80
C ARG A 7 36.10 -4.45 -13.80
N LEU A 8 35.91 -5.32 -12.81
CA LEU A 8 34.58 -5.83 -12.44
C LEU A 8 33.75 -4.62 -11.96
N LEU A 9 32.81 -4.16 -12.79
CA LEU A 9 31.74 -3.28 -12.34
C LEU A 9 30.73 -4.17 -11.60
N ILE A 10 30.92 -4.34 -10.30
CA ILE A 10 29.86 -4.82 -9.43
C ILE A 10 28.86 -3.65 -9.36
N LEU A 11 27.81 -3.70 -10.17
CA LEU A 11 26.60 -2.93 -9.92
C LEU A 11 25.99 -3.51 -8.65
N THR A 12 26.50 -3.08 -7.49
CA THR A 12 25.76 -3.23 -6.25
C THR A 12 24.53 -2.37 -6.41
N PHE A 13 23.45 -2.99 -6.88
CA PHE A 13 22.11 -2.53 -6.64
C PHE A 13 21.92 -2.62 -5.13
N PHE A 14 22.46 -1.63 -4.42
CA PHE A 14 22.02 -1.33 -3.08
C PHE A 14 20.56 -0.92 -3.28
N CYS A 15 19.67 -1.90 -3.14
CA CYS A 15 18.34 -1.63 -2.66
C CYS A 15 18.59 -0.90 -1.35
N LYS A 16 18.58 0.44 -1.40
CA LYS A 16 18.45 1.25 -0.19
C LYS A 16 17.13 0.77 0.39
N VAL A 17 17.21 -0.16 1.33
CA VAL A 17 16.12 -0.43 2.25
C VAL A 17 16.02 0.84 3.07
N ALA A 18 15.29 1.81 2.54
CA ALA A 18 14.73 2.87 3.35
C ALA A 18 13.74 2.15 4.27
N LEU A 19 14.18 1.95 5.51
CA LEU A 19 13.32 1.54 6.60
C LEU A 19 12.28 2.65 6.77
N GLY A 20 11.06 2.36 6.37
CA GLY A 20 9.93 3.28 6.42
C GLY A 20 9.40 3.62 5.04
N ILE A 21 8.73 2.68 4.37
CA ILE A 21 7.88 3.01 3.23
C ILE A 21 6.52 2.38 3.50
N ASN A 22 5.48 3.21 3.44
CA ASN A 22 4.11 2.76 3.23
C ASN A 22 4.12 2.11 1.84
N SER A 23 4.42 0.81 1.73
CA SER A 23 4.56 0.12 0.43
C SER A 23 3.29 0.37 -0.38
N GLY A 24 3.39 1.11 -1.49
CA GLY A 24 2.25 1.56 -2.27
C GLY A 24 2.68 2.47 -3.43
N HIS A 25 1.71 2.89 -4.24
CA HIS A 25 1.95 3.73 -5.39
C HIS A 25 0.92 4.86 -5.48
N ASP A 26 1.37 6.03 -5.89
CA ASP A 26 0.51 7.16 -6.22
C ASP A 26 0.04 7.08 -7.67
N TYR A 27 -1.23 7.37 -7.88
CA TYR A 27 -1.91 7.36 -9.17
C TYR A 27 -2.48 8.74 -9.46
N TYR A 28 -2.08 9.31 -10.59
CA TYR A 28 -2.67 10.55 -11.09
C TYR A 28 -4.02 10.27 -11.74
N VAL A 29 -5.07 10.93 -11.25
CA VAL A 29 -6.41 10.86 -11.82
C VAL A 29 -6.74 12.21 -12.47
N ASN A 30 -6.84 12.20 -13.81
CA ASN A 30 -7.13 13.40 -14.61
C ASN A 30 -8.65 13.65 -14.73
N ILE A 31 -9.35 13.65 -13.60
CA ILE A 31 -10.77 14.03 -13.50
C ILE A 31 -10.86 15.14 -12.46
N GLU A 32 -11.56 16.23 -12.77
CA GLU A 32 -11.71 17.35 -11.86
C GLU A 32 -12.89 17.12 -10.91
N MET A 33 -12.60 17.11 -9.61
CA MET A 33 -13.58 16.86 -8.54
C MET A 33 -13.30 17.78 -7.36
N THR A 34 -14.32 18.04 -6.54
CA THR A 34 -14.11 18.65 -5.21
C THR A 34 -13.24 17.73 -4.36
N TRP A 35 -12.58 18.26 -3.33
CA TRP A 35 -11.68 17.45 -2.50
C TRP A 35 -12.41 16.24 -1.88
N SER A 36 -13.66 16.44 -1.43
CA SER A 36 -14.46 15.36 -0.84
C SER A 36 -14.85 14.29 -1.87
N GLU A 37 -15.20 14.68 -3.09
CA GLU A 37 -15.52 13.75 -4.17
C GLU A 37 -14.28 12.96 -4.62
N ALA A 38 -13.14 13.65 -4.78
CA ALA A 38 -11.86 13.02 -5.11
C ALA A 38 -11.46 11.98 -4.05
N ARG A 39 -11.63 12.30 -2.76
CA ARG A 39 -11.40 11.35 -1.67
C ARG A 39 -12.29 10.12 -1.75
N ASN A 40 -13.58 10.31 -2.02
CA ASN A 40 -14.52 9.20 -2.14
C ASN A 40 -14.15 8.31 -3.33
N TYR A 41 -13.80 8.92 -4.47
CA TYR A 41 -13.30 8.19 -5.63
C TYR A 41 -12.06 7.37 -5.28
N CYS A 42 -11.07 7.96 -4.60
CA CYS A 42 -9.87 7.21 -4.20
C CYS A 42 -10.17 6.08 -3.22
N ARG A 43 -11.20 6.19 -2.37
CA ARG A 43 -11.60 5.11 -1.45
C ARG A 43 -12.42 4.02 -2.11
N GLU A 44 -13.07 4.34 -3.22
CA GLU A 44 -13.82 3.37 -4.03
C GLU A 44 -12.89 2.57 -4.94
N HIS A 45 -11.88 3.22 -5.54
CA HIS A 45 -11.01 2.60 -6.55
C HIS A 45 -9.57 2.31 -6.06
N TYR A 46 -9.13 2.95 -4.98
CA TYR A 46 -7.78 2.82 -4.42
C TYR A 46 -7.85 2.74 -2.88
N THR A 47 -6.88 3.31 -2.16
CA THR A 47 -6.92 3.38 -0.69
C THR A 47 -7.48 4.71 -0.20
N ASP A 48 -6.87 5.84 -0.55
CA ASP A 48 -7.29 7.19 -0.17
C ASP A 48 -6.60 8.21 -1.09
N LEU A 49 -6.82 9.50 -0.89
CA LEU A 49 -5.97 10.55 -1.48
C LEU A 49 -4.53 10.41 -0.96
N SER A 50 -3.58 10.79 -1.80
CA SER A 50 -2.16 10.62 -1.49
C SER A 50 -1.67 11.46 -0.32
N SER A 51 -0.86 10.84 0.53
CA SER A 51 -0.12 11.50 1.60
C SER A 51 1.33 11.71 1.21
N ILE A 52 1.93 12.80 1.64
CA ILE A 52 3.36 13.08 1.44
C ILE A 52 4.01 13.30 2.79
N THR A 53 4.83 12.34 3.22
CA THR A 53 5.40 12.27 4.56
C THR A 53 6.87 12.67 4.63
N ASN A 54 7.52 12.81 3.48
CA ASN A 54 8.92 13.19 3.36
C ASN A 54 9.22 13.83 1.99
N GLN A 55 10.43 14.39 1.84
CA GLN A 55 10.86 15.07 0.62
C GLN A 55 11.02 14.15 -0.59
N ASP A 56 11.39 12.87 -0.38
CA ASP A 56 11.57 11.93 -1.48
C ASP A 56 10.22 11.58 -2.14
N GLU A 57 9.16 11.41 -1.33
CA GLU A 57 7.78 11.24 -1.80
C GLU A 57 7.29 12.48 -2.57
N ASP A 58 7.57 13.69 -2.07
CA ASP A 58 7.19 14.95 -2.71
C ASP A 58 7.85 15.12 -4.09
N ASN A 59 9.14 14.77 -4.18
CA ASN A 59 9.89 14.79 -5.43
C ASN A 59 9.32 13.78 -6.44
N ALA A 60 9.02 12.56 -5.99
CA ALA A 60 8.42 11.52 -6.84
C ALA A 60 7.05 11.96 -7.39
N MET A 61 6.23 12.63 -6.58
CA MET A 61 4.94 13.18 -7.00
C MET A 61 5.10 14.30 -8.04
N SER A 62 6.12 15.14 -7.89
CA SER A 62 6.47 16.16 -8.89
C SER A 62 6.81 15.55 -10.24
N GLU A 63 7.54 14.42 -10.29
CA GLU A 63 7.84 13.72 -11.54
C GLU A 63 6.57 13.16 -12.21
N LEU A 64 5.65 12.58 -11.46
CA LEU A 64 4.35 12.09 -11.97
C LEU A 64 3.50 13.23 -12.58
N SER A 65 3.59 14.43 -12.01
CA SER A 65 2.88 15.61 -12.50
C SER A 65 3.56 16.30 -13.69
N SER A 66 4.86 16.05 -13.94
CA SER A 66 5.66 16.76 -14.95
C SER A 66 5.27 16.44 -16.40
N GLY A 67 4.54 15.35 -16.64
CA GLY A 67 3.94 15.04 -17.95
C GLY A 67 2.57 15.69 -18.18
N SER A 68 1.98 16.31 -17.15
CA SER A 68 0.61 16.83 -17.13
C SER A 68 0.58 18.35 -17.25
N ASP A 69 1.41 18.90 -18.15
CA ASP A 69 1.64 20.33 -18.47
C ASP A 69 0.40 21.04 -19.07
N SER A 70 -0.80 20.67 -18.62
CA SER A 70 -1.92 21.58 -18.60
C SER A 70 -1.65 22.56 -17.46
N GLY A 71 -1.55 23.86 -17.74
CA GLY A 71 -1.35 24.93 -16.76
C GLY A 71 -2.47 25.05 -15.70
N LYS A 72 -2.73 23.97 -14.97
CA LYS A 72 -3.75 23.83 -13.93
C LYS A 72 -3.21 24.30 -12.60
N GLU A 73 -4.09 24.91 -11.83
CA GLU A 73 -3.79 25.61 -10.58
C GLU A 73 -3.48 24.68 -9.38
N GLY A 74 -3.20 23.39 -9.60
CA GLY A 74 -2.81 22.40 -8.59
C GLY A 74 -3.41 21.01 -8.82
N ILE A 75 -2.96 20.01 -8.05
CA ILE A 75 -3.51 18.65 -8.01
C ILE A 75 -3.85 18.32 -6.55
N TRP A 76 -5.08 17.89 -6.24
CA TRP A 76 -5.45 17.54 -4.87
C TRP A 76 -4.57 16.44 -4.29
N ILE A 77 -4.19 16.62 -3.03
CA ILE A 77 -3.58 15.61 -2.15
C ILE A 77 -4.44 15.44 -0.89
N GLY A 78 -4.16 14.42 -0.09
CA GLY A 78 -4.96 14.05 1.07
C GLY A 78 -4.86 14.99 2.27
N LEU A 79 -4.12 16.10 2.18
CA LEU A 79 -3.94 17.04 3.27
C LEU A 79 -5.13 18.01 3.34
N TYR A 80 -5.71 18.12 4.53
CA TYR A 80 -6.81 19.03 4.82
C TYR A 80 -6.70 19.60 6.22
N GLU A 81 -7.31 20.76 6.44
CA GLU A 81 -7.49 21.38 7.76
C GLU A 81 -8.79 20.87 8.39
N ASP A 82 -8.71 20.27 9.57
CA ASP A 82 -9.89 19.78 10.29
C ASP A 82 -10.66 20.90 11.02
N ALA A 83 -11.75 20.55 11.69
CA ALA A 83 -12.59 21.53 12.39
C ALA A 83 -11.91 22.23 13.59
N ASN A 84 -10.72 21.78 13.99
CA ASN A 84 -9.92 22.33 15.08
C ASN A 84 -8.64 23.01 14.54
N ASP A 85 -8.67 23.48 13.29
CA ASP A 85 -7.56 24.18 12.62
C ASP A 85 -6.26 23.34 12.62
N THR A 86 -6.38 22.00 12.51
CA THR A 86 -5.25 21.08 12.51
C THR A 86 -5.11 20.37 11.17
N TRP A 87 -3.90 20.38 10.61
CA TRP A 87 -3.55 19.68 9.37
C TRP A 87 -3.51 18.17 9.54
N LYS A 88 -4.26 17.44 8.70
CA LYS A 88 -4.35 15.97 8.73
C LYS A 88 -4.32 15.37 7.34
N TRP A 89 -3.69 14.20 7.23
CA TRP A 89 -3.81 13.34 6.05
C TRP A 89 -5.10 12.53 6.12
N SER A 90 -5.85 12.46 5.02
CA SER A 90 -7.10 11.71 4.91
C SER A 90 -6.91 10.19 5.07
N GLY A 91 -5.74 9.69 4.68
CA GLY A 91 -5.29 8.30 4.84
C GLY A 91 -4.82 7.93 6.26
N GLY A 92 -4.67 8.91 7.16
CA GLY A 92 -4.32 8.72 8.56
C GLY A 92 -2.81 8.71 8.87
N GLU A 93 -1.96 8.96 7.88
CA GLU A 93 -0.52 9.11 8.05
C GLU A 93 -0.19 10.31 8.96
N ASN A 94 0.97 10.27 9.62
CA ASN A 94 1.40 11.33 10.53
C ASN A 94 1.75 12.62 9.76
N THR A 95 1.19 13.74 10.21
CA THR A 95 1.51 15.07 9.66
C THR A 95 2.79 15.62 10.30
N SER A 96 3.96 15.31 9.73
CA SER A 96 5.27 15.81 10.22
C SER A 96 6.09 16.56 9.17
N PHE A 97 5.68 16.51 7.91
CA PHE A 97 6.36 17.13 6.78
C PHE A 97 5.40 18.07 6.06
N PHE A 98 5.91 19.24 5.65
CA PHE A 98 5.18 20.23 4.89
C PHE A 98 6.09 20.86 3.85
N ASN A 99 5.59 21.01 2.63
CA ASN A 99 6.30 21.72 1.56
C ASN A 99 5.48 22.90 1.02
N TRP A 100 5.04 23.81 1.91
CA TRP A 100 4.24 24.98 1.52
C TRP A 100 4.99 25.89 0.52
N ALA A 101 4.29 26.39 -0.50
CA ALA A 101 4.86 27.39 -1.39
C ALA A 101 5.09 28.72 -0.64
N MET A 102 6.15 29.45 -1.00
CA MET A 102 6.67 30.61 -0.26
C MET A 102 5.73 31.83 -0.11
N GLN A 103 4.49 31.82 -0.64
CA GLN A 103 3.76 33.08 -0.83
C GLN A 103 2.23 33.07 -0.69
N GLU A 104 1.61 32.13 0.02
CA GLU A 104 0.16 32.21 0.25
C GLU A 104 -0.23 31.72 1.65
N SER A 105 -0.35 32.66 2.58
CA SER A 105 -1.12 32.48 3.82
C SER A 105 -2.39 33.32 3.74
N THR A 106 -3.22 33.11 2.72
CA THR A 106 -4.60 33.58 2.75
C THR A 106 -5.40 32.49 3.45
N SER A 107 -5.57 32.62 4.77
CA SER A 107 -6.36 31.67 5.54
C SER A 107 -7.82 31.74 5.11
N VAL A 108 -8.21 30.88 4.17
CA VAL A 108 -9.61 30.55 3.93
C VAL A 108 -9.98 29.51 4.99
N MET A 109 -10.99 29.78 5.80
CA MET A 109 -11.49 28.82 6.80
C MET A 109 -11.80 27.48 6.12
N LYS A 110 -11.24 26.37 6.64
CA LYS A 110 -11.38 24.99 6.11
C LYS A 110 -10.74 24.81 4.74
N SER A 111 -9.41 24.90 4.72
CA SER A 111 -8.63 24.73 3.50
C SER A 111 -8.32 23.27 3.18
N CYS A 112 -8.40 22.92 1.89
CA CYS A 112 -7.87 21.68 1.33
C CYS A 112 -6.61 21.99 0.53
N VAL A 113 -5.74 21.00 0.30
CA VAL A 113 -4.39 21.26 -0.23
C VAL A 113 -4.18 20.65 -1.60
N VAL A 114 -3.67 21.48 -2.51
CA VAL A 114 -3.15 21.04 -3.81
C VAL A 114 -1.61 21.00 -3.81
N HIS A 115 -1.05 19.99 -4.45
CA HIS A 115 0.36 19.88 -4.79
C HIS A 115 0.68 20.66 -6.07
N LYS A 116 1.84 21.34 -6.08
CA LYS A 116 2.50 21.91 -7.26
C LYS A 116 4.00 21.70 -7.17
N THR A 117 4.68 21.80 -8.31
CA THR A 117 6.15 21.79 -8.40
C THR A 117 6.83 22.91 -7.59
N SER A 118 6.13 24.02 -7.34
CA SER A 118 6.61 25.14 -6.51
C SER A 118 6.33 24.97 -5.01
N GLY A 119 5.76 23.85 -4.60
CA GLY A 119 5.25 23.61 -3.25
C GLY A 119 3.71 23.60 -3.18
N TRP A 120 3.20 23.20 -2.03
CA TRP A 120 1.79 22.99 -1.74
C TRP A 120 1.06 24.32 -1.52
N LEU A 121 -0.20 24.37 -1.92
CA LEU A 121 -1.08 25.53 -1.77
C LEU A 121 -2.41 25.13 -1.13
N THR A 122 -2.94 26.02 -0.30
CA THR A 122 -4.30 25.91 0.20
C THR A 122 -5.30 26.39 -0.85
N LYS A 123 -6.41 25.69 -0.97
CA LYS A 123 -7.52 25.97 -1.88
C LYS A 123 -8.84 25.76 -1.15
N ASN A 124 -9.92 26.32 -1.70
CA ASN A 124 -11.25 26.04 -1.19
C ASN A 124 -11.58 24.59 -1.50
N CYS A 125 -12.06 23.82 -0.52
CA CYS A 125 -12.37 22.40 -0.72
C CYS A 125 -13.46 22.14 -1.79
N GLU A 126 -14.27 23.16 -2.09
CA GLU A 126 -15.31 23.13 -3.14
C GLU A 126 -14.75 23.45 -4.54
N ASP A 127 -13.49 23.86 -4.65
CA ASP A 127 -12.82 23.99 -5.94
C ASP A 127 -12.61 22.61 -6.56
N VAL A 128 -12.61 22.53 -7.90
CA VAL A 128 -12.43 21.28 -8.62
C VAL A 128 -11.02 21.16 -9.19
N PHE A 129 -10.35 20.05 -8.89
CA PHE A 129 -8.99 19.78 -9.37
C PHE A 129 -8.83 18.30 -9.73
N PRO A 130 -7.89 17.96 -10.63
CA PRO A 130 -7.37 16.60 -10.70
C PRO A 130 -6.73 16.21 -9.37
N PHE A 131 -6.50 14.91 -9.13
CA PHE A 131 -6.09 14.44 -7.81
C PHE A 131 -5.15 13.24 -7.87
N PHE A 132 -4.37 13.07 -6.80
CA PHE A 132 -3.55 11.88 -6.58
C PHE A 132 -4.24 10.92 -5.61
N CYS A 133 -4.45 9.68 -6.04
CA CYS A 133 -4.83 8.59 -5.15
C CYS A 133 -3.60 7.78 -4.75
N PHE A 134 -3.55 7.36 -3.49
CA PHE A 134 -2.60 6.37 -3.03
C PHE A 134 -3.23 4.99 -2.99
N HIS A 135 -2.50 3.99 -3.48
CA HIS A 135 -2.87 2.59 -3.41
C HIS A 135 -1.86 1.83 -2.56
N LYS A 136 -2.28 1.39 -1.37
CA LYS A 136 -1.46 0.55 -0.49
C LYS A 136 -1.23 -0.81 -1.13
N ALA A 137 0.03 -1.22 -1.22
CA ALA A 137 0.41 -2.54 -1.70
C ALA A 137 -0.01 -3.64 -0.71
N LEU A 138 -0.07 -3.33 0.59
CA LEU A 138 -0.53 -4.23 1.65
C LEU A 138 -1.57 -3.53 2.52
N LEU A 139 -2.68 -4.21 2.77
CA LEU A 139 -3.81 -3.68 3.52
C LEU A 139 -4.27 -4.66 4.61
N LEU A 140 -4.20 -4.25 5.87
CA LEU A 140 -4.86 -4.95 6.96
C LEU A 140 -6.36 -4.68 6.95
N VAL A 141 -7.14 -5.73 6.78
CA VAL A 141 -8.60 -5.70 6.92
C VAL A 141 -8.96 -6.23 8.31
N LYS A 142 -9.57 -5.36 9.12
CA LYS A 142 -9.95 -5.65 10.52
C LYS A 142 -11.32 -6.35 10.67
N GLU A 143 -11.93 -6.74 9.56
CA GLU A 143 -13.14 -7.56 9.59
C GLU A 143 -12.78 -9.00 9.97
N ASN A 144 -13.62 -9.65 10.77
CA ASN A 144 -13.44 -11.06 11.13
C ASN A 144 -14.15 -11.93 10.09
N LYS A 145 -13.39 -12.60 9.22
CA LYS A 145 -13.91 -13.44 8.13
C LYS A 145 -13.27 -14.82 8.13
N THR A 146 -14.02 -15.80 7.64
CA THR A 146 -13.45 -17.12 7.26
C THR A 146 -12.42 -16.94 6.15
N TRP A 147 -11.60 -17.95 5.92
CA TRP A 147 -10.56 -17.86 4.89
C TRP A 147 -11.15 -17.60 3.50
N GLU A 148 -12.24 -18.30 3.13
CA GLU A 148 -12.92 -18.13 1.84
C GLU A 148 -13.55 -16.73 1.72
N GLU A 149 -14.23 -16.24 2.76
CA GLU A 149 -14.80 -14.89 2.80
C GLU A 149 -13.72 -13.79 2.69
N ALA A 150 -12.55 -14.00 3.30
CA ALA A 150 -11.42 -13.08 3.26
C ALA A 150 -10.79 -13.04 1.85
N LEU A 151 -10.62 -14.20 1.22
CA LEU A 151 -10.12 -14.30 -0.15
C LEU A 151 -11.04 -13.57 -1.15
N GLU A 152 -12.35 -13.81 -1.06
CA GLU A 152 -13.34 -13.15 -1.89
C GLU A 152 -13.35 -11.63 -1.66
N HIS A 153 -13.22 -11.20 -0.40
CA HIS A 153 -13.12 -9.78 -0.07
C HIS A 153 -11.95 -9.09 -0.78
N CYS A 154 -10.73 -9.64 -0.70
CA CYS A 154 -9.57 -9.04 -1.37
C CYS A 154 -9.78 -8.99 -2.90
N ARG A 155 -10.26 -10.10 -3.49
CA ARG A 155 -10.45 -10.22 -4.95
C ARG A 155 -11.53 -9.31 -5.51
N SER A 156 -12.57 -9.03 -4.74
CA SER A 156 -13.61 -8.06 -5.12
C SER A 156 -13.08 -6.62 -5.28
N ARG A 157 -11.87 -6.35 -4.78
CA ARG A 157 -11.19 -5.04 -4.81
C ARG A 157 -9.91 -5.06 -5.65
N GLU A 158 -9.80 -6.00 -6.59
CA GLU A 158 -8.61 -6.18 -7.45
C GLU A 158 -7.30 -6.46 -6.67
N MET A 159 -7.42 -6.96 -5.43
CA MET A 159 -6.31 -7.45 -4.62
C MET A 159 -6.38 -8.97 -4.48
N ASP A 160 -5.43 -9.59 -3.78
CA ASP A 160 -5.51 -10.99 -3.36
C ASP A 160 -5.07 -11.11 -1.89
N LEU A 161 -5.24 -12.27 -1.26
CA LEU A 161 -4.62 -12.51 0.05
C LEU A 161 -3.09 -12.51 -0.09
N VAL A 162 -2.39 -12.05 0.94
CA VAL A 162 -0.92 -11.94 0.89
C VAL A 162 -0.23 -13.30 0.92
N SER A 163 0.78 -13.47 0.07
CA SER A 163 1.75 -14.56 0.18
C SER A 163 2.96 -14.15 1.03
N LEU A 164 3.52 -15.08 1.81
CA LEU A 164 4.75 -14.84 2.58
C LEU A 164 5.88 -15.72 2.04
N VAL A 165 6.60 -15.25 1.02
CA VAL A 165 7.62 -16.05 0.33
C VAL A 165 9.04 -15.76 0.83
N SER A 166 9.23 -14.62 1.49
CA SER A 166 10.50 -14.21 2.07
C SER A 166 10.33 -13.73 3.51
N GLU A 167 11.44 -13.71 4.28
CA GLU A 167 11.46 -13.14 5.63
C GLU A 167 11.04 -11.67 5.64
N SER A 168 11.33 -10.91 4.59
CA SER A 168 10.91 -9.51 4.48
C SER A 168 9.39 -9.36 4.31
N ASP A 169 8.71 -10.35 3.72
CA ASP A 169 7.24 -10.34 3.62
C ASP A 169 6.64 -10.53 5.01
N VAL A 170 7.19 -11.46 5.79
CA VAL A 170 6.77 -11.71 7.17
C VAL A 170 6.95 -10.44 8.02
N VAL A 171 8.13 -9.80 7.96
CA VAL A 171 8.40 -8.56 8.72
C VAL A 171 7.42 -7.44 8.35
N GLN A 172 7.15 -7.23 7.06
CA GLN A 172 6.19 -6.20 6.61
C GLN A 172 4.77 -6.49 7.10
N VAL A 173 4.33 -7.74 7.00
CA VAL A 173 2.99 -8.13 7.44
C VAL A 173 2.84 -8.01 8.95
N LEU A 174 3.86 -8.36 9.74
CA LEU A 174 3.85 -8.17 11.20
C LEU A 174 3.74 -6.68 11.57
N GLU A 175 4.48 -5.80 10.89
CA GLU A 175 4.45 -4.36 11.13
C GLU A 175 3.05 -3.78 10.89
N ILE A 176 2.42 -4.14 9.76
CA ILE A 176 1.08 -3.69 9.39
C ILE A 176 0.00 -4.28 10.32
N SER A 177 0.23 -5.50 10.82
CA SER A 177 -0.71 -6.23 11.69
C SER A 177 -0.70 -5.77 13.15
N LYS A 178 0.15 -4.81 13.55
CA LYS A 178 0.21 -4.28 14.93
C LYS A 178 -1.12 -3.80 15.49
N THR A 179 -2.05 -3.40 14.61
CA THR A 179 -3.36 -2.88 14.99
C THR A 179 -4.50 -3.87 14.70
N ALA A 180 -4.17 -5.13 14.39
CA ALA A 180 -5.12 -6.21 14.22
C ALA A 180 -5.84 -6.53 15.54
N GLN A 181 -7.04 -7.08 15.41
CA GLN A 181 -7.91 -7.45 16.53
C GLN A 181 -7.85 -8.94 16.86
N THR A 182 -7.19 -9.73 16.01
CA THR A 182 -7.01 -11.17 16.16
C THR A 182 -5.54 -11.51 16.33
N ASP A 183 -5.24 -12.55 17.10
CA ASP A 183 -3.85 -12.98 17.36
C ASP A 183 -3.16 -13.56 16.11
N ASN A 184 -3.95 -13.96 15.12
CA ASN A 184 -3.51 -14.49 13.84
C ASN A 184 -4.17 -13.71 12.70
N VAL A 185 -3.51 -13.65 11.54
CA VAL A 185 -4.07 -13.05 10.33
C VAL A 185 -4.03 -14.03 9.16
N TRP A 186 -5.08 -14.02 8.31
CA TRP A 186 -5.11 -14.87 7.13
C TRP A 186 -4.07 -14.46 6.08
N THR A 187 -3.52 -15.49 5.44
CA THR A 187 -2.63 -15.41 4.27
C THR A 187 -3.22 -16.21 3.11
N SER A 188 -2.65 -16.12 1.91
CA SER A 188 -3.11 -16.88 0.75
C SER A 188 -2.71 -18.36 0.77
N LEU A 189 -2.06 -18.86 1.82
CA LEU A 189 -1.63 -20.25 1.89
C LEU A 189 -2.84 -21.18 2.09
N ARG A 190 -2.94 -22.22 1.25
CA ARG A 190 -3.99 -23.23 1.31
C ARG A 190 -3.43 -24.62 1.02
N TYR A 191 -3.89 -25.61 1.76
CA TYR A 191 -3.62 -27.03 1.49
C TYR A 191 -4.65 -27.56 0.49
N LEU A 192 -4.21 -27.94 -0.71
CA LEU A 192 -5.04 -28.44 -1.80
C LEU A 192 -4.29 -29.55 -2.54
N GLY A 193 -4.97 -30.67 -2.81
CA GLY A 193 -4.37 -31.76 -3.61
C GLY A 193 -3.06 -32.29 -3.04
N ASP A 194 -3.04 -32.52 -1.73
CA ASP A 194 -1.88 -33.01 -0.96
C ASP A 194 -0.64 -32.10 -0.95
N THR A 195 -0.83 -30.80 -1.20
CA THR A 195 0.27 -29.83 -1.14
C THR A 195 -0.18 -28.46 -0.67
N TRP A 196 0.74 -27.71 -0.08
CA TRP A 196 0.54 -26.32 0.33
C TRP A 196 0.85 -25.36 -0.82
N LEU A 197 -0.10 -24.47 -1.13
CA LEU A 197 -0.03 -23.55 -2.25
C LEU A 197 -0.39 -22.12 -1.81
N TRP A 198 0.36 -21.15 -2.31
CA TRP A 198 0.00 -19.74 -2.26
C TRP A 198 -0.99 -19.43 -3.38
N VAL A 199 -2.29 -19.33 -3.07
CA VAL A 199 -3.36 -19.28 -4.10
C VAL A 199 -3.33 -18.02 -4.96
N ASP A 200 -2.67 -16.95 -4.50
CA ASP A 200 -2.43 -15.73 -5.26
C ASP A 200 -1.35 -15.95 -6.34
N LYS A 201 -0.38 -16.84 -6.12
CA LYS A 201 0.73 -17.12 -7.06
C LYS A 201 0.47 -18.24 -8.05
N VAL A 202 -0.60 -19.02 -7.87
CA VAL A 202 -0.93 -20.17 -8.74
C VAL A 202 -1.10 -19.76 -10.21
N ILE A 203 -1.43 -18.50 -10.50
CA ILE A 203 -1.63 -17.99 -11.87
C ILE A 203 -0.29 -17.68 -12.59
N ASP A 204 0.80 -17.40 -11.86
CA ASP A 204 2.07 -16.94 -12.45
C ASP A 204 3.08 -18.05 -12.74
N ASN A 205 2.70 -19.34 -12.62
CA ASN A 205 3.59 -20.51 -12.73
C ASN A 205 4.85 -20.46 -11.84
N GLN A 206 4.96 -19.48 -10.95
CA GLN A 206 6.00 -19.38 -9.94
C GLN A 206 5.57 -20.20 -8.73
N GLN A 207 5.88 -21.50 -8.77
CA GLN A 207 5.96 -22.29 -7.55
C GLN A 207 7.14 -21.76 -6.73
N SER A 208 6.87 -20.79 -5.86
CA SER A 208 7.88 -20.22 -4.98
C SER A 208 7.33 -20.17 -3.55
N GLY A 209 8.00 -20.87 -2.64
CA GLY A 209 7.96 -20.54 -1.22
C GLY A 209 7.87 -21.72 -0.27
N THR A 210 9.04 -22.10 0.25
CA THR A 210 9.29 -22.50 1.66
C THR A 210 8.39 -23.59 2.25
N GLN A 211 8.64 -24.83 1.84
CA GLN A 211 7.94 -26.05 2.27
C GLN A 211 8.42 -26.64 3.61
N ASN A 212 9.48 -26.12 4.22
CA ASN A 212 10.23 -26.92 5.21
C ASN A 212 9.57 -27.03 6.60
N GLU A 213 8.56 -26.23 6.92
CA GLU A 213 8.01 -26.16 8.29
C GLU A 213 6.50 -26.44 8.37
N MET A 214 5.79 -26.53 7.25
CA MET A 214 4.34 -26.79 7.26
C MET A 214 4.04 -28.30 7.37
N PRO A 215 3.05 -28.72 8.19
CA PRO A 215 2.71 -30.14 8.31
C PRO A 215 2.29 -30.72 6.96
N GLN A 216 2.89 -31.86 6.61
CA GLN A 216 2.58 -32.59 5.37
C GLN A 216 1.13 -33.09 5.35
N CYS A 217 0.57 -33.42 6.52
CA CYS A 217 -0.82 -33.83 6.68
C CYS A 217 -1.44 -33.00 7.83
N PRO A 218 -2.13 -31.90 7.54
CA PRO A 218 -2.76 -31.08 8.56
C PRO A 218 -3.89 -31.85 9.26
N THR A 219 -4.23 -31.48 10.48
CA THR A 219 -5.42 -32.02 11.17
C THR A 219 -6.69 -31.70 10.39
N TRP A 220 -7.76 -32.46 10.62
CA TRP A 220 -9.05 -32.23 9.99
C TRP A 220 -9.45 -30.76 10.19
N SER A 221 -9.77 -30.06 9.09
CA SER A 221 -10.07 -28.61 8.93
C SER A 221 -8.90 -27.61 8.89
N HIS A 222 -7.66 -28.00 9.26
CA HIS A 222 -6.51 -27.08 9.30
C HIS A 222 -5.82 -26.90 7.92
N HIS A 223 -6.62 -26.63 6.89
CA HIS A 223 -6.14 -26.54 5.51
C HIS A 223 -5.80 -25.10 5.07
N CYS A 224 -5.79 -24.13 5.99
CA CYS A 224 -5.51 -22.73 5.72
C CYS A 224 -4.26 -22.27 6.44
N GLY A 225 -3.48 -21.35 5.86
CA GLY A 225 -2.33 -20.77 6.54
C GLY A 225 -2.64 -19.41 7.15
N ALA A 226 -2.34 -19.27 8.43
CA ALA A 226 -2.43 -18.01 9.16
C ALA A 226 -1.07 -17.65 9.76
N LEU A 227 -0.72 -16.37 9.69
CA LEU A 227 0.46 -15.86 10.40
C LEU A 227 0.08 -15.55 11.83
N SER A 228 0.73 -16.18 12.80
CA SER A 228 0.57 -15.80 14.20
C SER A 228 1.39 -14.55 14.52
N LEU A 229 0.73 -13.54 15.08
CA LEU A 229 1.35 -12.27 15.47
C LEU A 229 2.17 -12.39 16.76
N GLN A 230 1.88 -13.40 17.58
CA GLN A 230 2.59 -13.62 18.86
C GLN A 230 3.92 -14.34 18.65
N VAL A 231 3.90 -15.48 17.92
CA VAL A 231 5.09 -16.29 17.67
C VAL A 231 5.78 -15.95 16.35
N GLN A 232 5.20 -15.05 15.54
CA GLN A 232 5.77 -14.55 14.29
C GLN A 232 6.06 -15.66 13.27
N HIS A 233 5.20 -16.67 13.26
CA HIS A 233 5.37 -17.88 12.46
C HIS A 233 4.07 -18.20 11.72
N LEU A 234 4.22 -18.72 10.50
CA LEU A 234 3.11 -19.16 9.65
C LEU A 234 2.72 -20.58 10.03
N ASP A 235 1.45 -20.82 10.34
CA ASP A 235 0.98 -22.12 10.78
C ASP A 235 -0.31 -22.52 10.05
N SER A 236 -0.60 -23.82 10.06
CA SER A 236 -1.87 -24.40 9.63
C SER A 236 -2.98 -24.08 10.62
N TRP A 237 -4.14 -23.68 10.10
CA TRP A 237 -5.25 -23.15 10.89
C TRP A 237 -6.60 -23.57 10.33
N ASP A 238 -7.61 -23.65 11.20
CA ASP A 238 -8.98 -24.00 10.81
C ASP A 238 -9.59 -22.93 9.91
N CYS A 239 -9.87 -23.28 8.65
CA CYS A 239 -10.44 -22.37 7.67
C CYS A 239 -11.78 -21.74 8.07
N ALA A 240 -12.52 -22.37 8.99
CA ALA A 240 -13.80 -21.88 9.49
C ALA A 240 -13.65 -20.80 10.58
N ASP A 241 -12.45 -20.60 11.13
CA ASP A 241 -12.19 -19.53 12.08
C ASP A 241 -12.29 -18.15 11.42
N ARG A 242 -12.63 -17.15 12.22
CA ARG A 242 -12.81 -15.77 11.72
C ARG A 242 -11.68 -14.88 12.19
N LEU A 243 -10.76 -14.58 11.29
CA LEU A 243 -9.57 -13.78 11.55
C LEU A 243 -9.63 -12.46 10.79
N ASN A 244 -8.83 -11.48 11.25
CA ASN A 244 -8.40 -10.39 10.38
C ASN A 244 -7.50 -10.94 9.27
N PHE A 245 -7.30 -10.17 8.21
CA PHE A 245 -6.59 -10.68 7.03
C PHE A 245 -5.88 -9.57 6.28
N ILE A 246 -4.87 -9.95 5.50
CA ILE A 246 -4.04 -9.02 4.76
C ILE A 246 -4.29 -9.19 3.27
N CYS A 247 -4.80 -8.13 2.64
CA CYS A 247 -4.86 -8.05 1.20
C CYS A 247 -3.55 -7.48 0.64
N TYR A 248 -3.14 -7.96 -0.53
CA TYR A 248 -1.98 -7.52 -1.29
C TYR A 248 -2.42 -7.11 -2.70
N CYS A 249 -1.98 -5.94 -3.15
CA CYS A 249 -2.14 -5.52 -4.53
C CYS A 249 -1.04 -6.14 -5.38
N LYS A 250 -1.42 -6.96 -6.38
CA LYS A 250 -0.47 -7.39 -7.41
C LYS A 250 -0.01 -6.15 -8.16
N GLY A 251 1.30 -5.90 -8.21
CA GLY A 251 1.84 -4.81 -8.99
C GLY A 251 1.37 -4.95 -10.44
N SER A 252 0.59 -3.99 -10.92
CA SER A 252 0.23 -3.91 -12.33
C SER A 252 1.54 -3.87 -13.10
N SER A 253 1.85 -4.94 -13.83
CA SER A 253 2.85 -4.85 -14.89
C SER A 253 2.27 -3.89 -15.91
N VAL A 254 2.61 -2.61 -15.76
CA VAL A 254 2.38 -1.61 -16.80
C VAL A 254 3.20 -2.09 -17.99
N SER A 255 2.55 -2.79 -18.91
CA SER A 255 3.08 -3.03 -20.24
C SER A 255 3.35 -1.65 -20.84
N LYS A 256 4.63 -1.28 -20.88
CA LYS A 256 5.13 -0.14 -21.64
C LYS A 256 4.72 -0.23 -23.11
#